data_AF-A0A1Q3HUM8-F1
#
_entry.id   AF-A0A1Q3HUM8-F1
#
_cell.length_a   1.000
_cell.length_b   1.000
_cell.length_c   1.000
_cell.angle_alpha   90.00
_cell.angle_beta   90.00
_cell.angle_gamma   90.00
#
_symmetry.space_group_name_H-M   'P 1'
#
loop_
_entity.id
_entity.type
_entity.pdbx_description
1 polymer ?
#
loop_
_entity_poly.entity_id
_entity_poly.type
_entity_poly.pdbx_seq_one_letter_code
_entity_poly.pdbx_strand_id
1 'polypeptide(L)'
;MALAGCGEPTPVTGRFGEVTSAVVVVNPVINQGSTTTVVTGSARSGVQFKAADLEPVQTDPTGLALVEDLPTGTVTLDFNPGTTSFQVVQEKELYDVVVAYRDGTVQQIIPPVRYPIGGTVVEVAPGDDIARAAASDNTIIVLAPGTYPGNLELRAAGVLIFGAWSAEDGPLSTIEGNVTVLGGGNRMRGVKINGRLTSNANNLSVSFSDIASATITGNGVSLLRNRFTAGQATVPSSNAVLVDNMGIP
;
A
#
# COMPACT_ATOMS: atom_id res chain seq x y z
N MET A 1 -13.19 -47.36 -7.19
CA MET A 1 -12.20 -46.36 -7.65
C MET A 1 -12.73 -45.00 -7.24
N ALA A 2 -12.14 -44.40 -6.21
CA ALA A 2 -12.55 -43.10 -5.68
C ALA A 2 -11.70 -42.01 -6.35
N LEU A 3 -12.37 -41.02 -6.94
CA LEU A 3 -11.74 -39.79 -7.41
C LEU A 3 -11.46 -38.92 -6.19
N ALA A 4 -10.17 -38.78 -5.86
CA ALA A 4 -9.71 -37.79 -4.90
C ALA A 4 -9.93 -36.40 -5.50
N GLY A 5 -10.85 -35.64 -4.91
CA GLY A 5 -11.02 -34.23 -5.22
C GLY A 5 -9.76 -33.48 -4.82
N CYS A 6 -9.14 -32.81 -5.79
CA CYS A 6 -8.14 -31.79 -5.54
C CYS A 6 -8.76 -30.76 -4.60
N GLY A 7 -8.21 -30.62 -3.39
CA GLY A 7 -8.54 -29.51 -2.52
C GLY A 7 -8.29 -28.22 -3.30
N GLU A 8 -9.28 -27.32 -3.28
CA GLU A 8 -9.10 -25.97 -3.79
C GLU A 8 -7.85 -25.36 -3.14
N PRO A 9 -6.97 -24.69 -3.91
CA PRO A 9 -5.85 -23.98 -3.31
C PRO A 9 -6.43 -23.00 -2.29
N THR A 10 -6.10 -23.23 -1.03
CA THR A 10 -6.45 -22.28 0.04
C THR A 10 -5.87 -20.93 -0.36
N PRO A 11 -6.66 -19.85 -0.38
CA PRO A 11 -6.12 -18.54 -0.72
C PRO A 11 -4.96 -18.25 0.23
N VAL A 12 -3.76 -18.11 -0.34
CA VAL A 12 -2.54 -17.91 0.46
C VAL A 12 -2.66 -16.53 1.09
N THR A 13 -3.06 -16.50 2.36
CA THR A 13 -2.96 -15.34 3.24
C THR A 13 -1.54 -14.77 3.13
N GLY A 14 -1.43 -13.48 2.81
CA GLY A 14 -0.14 -12.83 2.54
C GLY A 14 0.81 -12.85 3.74
N ARG A 15 2.11 -13.02 3.43
CA ARG A 15 3.28 -13.16 4.31
C ARG A 15 3.69 -11.89 5.08
N PHE A 16 2.77 -10.99 5.41
CA PHE A 16 3.12 -9.77 6.16
C PHE A 16 3.70 -10.17 7.52
N GLY A 17 4.94 -9.74 7.81
CA GLY A 17 5.62 -10.12 9.05
C GLY A 17 6.33 -11.47 9.05
N GLU A 18 6.29 -12.23 7.96
CA GLU A 18 7.02 -13.51 7.85
C GLU A 18 8.39 -13.32 7.19
N VAL A 19 8.44 -12.56 6.09
CA VAL A 19 9.65 -12.24 5.31
C VAL A 19 9.73 -10.76 5.00
N THR A 20 10.96 -10.24 4.83
CA THR A 20 11.17 -8.86 4.39
C THR A 20 10.83 -8.75 2.91
N SER A 21 9.91 -7.87 2.54
CA SER A 21 9.41 -7.80 1.17
C SER A 21 9.22 -6.38 0.68
N ALA A 22 9.26 -6.21 -0.64
CA ALA A 22 8.89 -4.97 -1.31
C ALA A 22 7.94 -5.25 -2.47
N VAL A 23 6.85 -4.50 -2.53
CA VAL A 23 6.04 -4.38 -3.75
C VAL A 23 6.62 -3.22 -4.56
N VAL A 24 7.22 -3.55 -5.69
CA VAL A 24 7.77 -2.57 -6.62
C VAL A 24 6.72 -2.25 -7.67
N VAL A 25 6.38 -0.96 -7.79
CA VAL A 25 5.45 -0.43 -8.78
C VAL A 25 6.23 0.34 -9.82
N VAL A 26 6.31 -0.22 -11.03
CA VAL A 26 7.10 0.34 -12.13
C VAL A 26 6.19 1.04 -13.13
N ASN A 27 6.57 2.27 -13.48
CA ASN A 27 5.87 3.10 -14.45
C ASN A 27 4.36 3.20 -14.19
N PRO A 28 3.93 3.55 -12.96
CA PRO A 28 2.52 3.77 -12.69
C PRO A 28 1.97 4.90 -13.55
N VAL A 29 0.65 4.92 -13.73
CA VAL A 29 -0.06 6.09 -14.23
C VAL A 29 -0.01 7.17 -13.15
N ILE A 30 0.51 8.35 -13.48
CA ILE A 30 0.38 9.51 -12.60
C ILE A 30 -1.05 10.05 -12.75
N ASN A 31 -1.84 10.04 -11.68
CA ASN A 31 -3.21 10.54 -11.75
C ASN A 31 -3.24 12.07 -11.92
N GLN A 32 -4.30 12.59 -12.54
CA GLN A 32 -4.54 14.03 -12.57
C GLN A 32 -4.67 14.56 -11.12
N GLY A 33 -4.12 15.75 -10.88
CA GLY A 33 -4.06 16.35 -9.54
C GLY A 33 -2.87 15.89 -8.69
N SER A 34 -2.09 14.89 -9.14
CA SER A 34 -0.78 14.60 -8.57
C SER A 34 0.17 15.78 -8.79
N THR A 35 1.00 16.10 -7.79
CA THR A 35 1.95 17.21 -7.83
C THR A 35 3.37 16.78 -8.21
N THR A 36 3.59 15.50 -8.45
CA THR A 36 4.90 15.00 -8.89
C THR A 36 5.22 15.48 -10.30
N THR A 37 6.48 15.86 -10.53
CA THR A 37 6.99 16.21 -11.87
C THR A 37 7.68 15.05 -12.56
N VAL A 38 7.71 13.87 -11.91
CA VAL A 38 8.35 12.67 -12.47
C VAL A 38 7.52 12.16 -13.64
N VAL A 39 8.19 11.91 -14.76
CA VAL A 39 7.57 11.36 -15.97
C VAL A 39 7.90 9.87 -16.07
N THR A 40 6.87 9.04 -16.19
CA THR A 40 7.01 7.59 -16.30
C THR A 40 7.31 7.14 -17.72
N GLY A 41 7.94 5.97 -17.85
CA GLY A 41 8.02 5.25 -19.12
C GLY A 41 6.69 4.58 -19.47
N SER A 42 6.57 4.09 -20.71
CA SER A 42 5.36 3.39 -21.17
C SER A 42 5.33 1.90 -20.82
N ALA A 43 6.49 1.27 -20.65
CA ALA A 43 6.59 -0.16 -20.36
C ALA A 43 6.23 -0.43 -18.90
N ARG A 44 5.10 -1.09 -18.67
CA ARG A 44 4.67 -1.58 -17.35
C ARG A 44 4.88 -3.07 -17.21
N SER A 45 4.42 -3.82 -18.20
CA SER A 45 4.56 -5.27 -18.24
C SER A 45 5.99 -5.66 -18.61
N GLY A 46 6.49 -6.70 -17.96
CA GLY A 46 7.67 -7.38 -18.41
C GLY A 46 8.98 -6.65 -18.12
N VAL A 47 8.97 -5.60 -17.30
CA VAL A 47 10.18 -4.88 -16.90
C VAL A 47 10.94 -5.74 -15.91
N GLN A 48 12.16 -6.15 -16.28
CA GLN A 48 13.02 -6.98 -15.46
C GLN A 48 13.93 -6.11 -14.59
N PHE A 49 14.13 -6.50 -13.34
CA PHE A 49 15.12 -5.90 -12.46
C PHE A 49 15.61 -6.89 -11.41
N LYS A 50 16.77 -6.62 -10.83
CA LYS A 50 17.36 -7.39 -9.73
C LYS A 50 17.35 -6.56 -8.45
N ALA A 51 17.02 -7.15 -7.32
CA ALA A 51 17.12 -6.49 -6.01
C ALA A 51 18.28 -7.09 -5.22
N ALA A 52 19.31 -6.28 -4.94
CA ALA A 52 20.55 -6.75 -4.33
C ALA A 52 21.11 -8.00 -5.06
N ASP A 53 21.43 -9.07 -4.33
CA ASP A 53 21.95 -10.32 -4.89
C ASP A 53 20.89 -11.40 -5.17
N LEU A 54 19.60 -11.04 -5.08
CA LEU A 54 18.48 -11.96 -5.32
C LEU A 54 18.30 -12.29 -6.82
N GLU A 55 17.52 -13.32 -7.13
CA GLU A 55 17.16 -13.63 -8.51
C GLU A 55 16.40 -12.48 -9.19
N PRO A 56 16.59 -12.25 -10.50
CA PRO A 56 15.85 -11.24 -11.23
C PRO A 56 14.34 -11.49 -11.18
N VAL A 57 13.59 -10.42 -10.93
CA VAL A 57 12.12 -10.42 -10.98
C VAL A 57 11.64 -9.64 -12.18
N GLN A 58 10.40 -9.89 -12.59
CA GLN A 58 9.77 -9.21 -13.71
C GLN A 58 8.40 -8.70 -13.31
N THR A 59 8.04 -7.52 -13.79
CA THR A 59 6.71 -6.96 -13.53
C THR A 59 5.59 -7.67 -14.29
N ASP A 60 4.46 -7.81 -13.62
CA ASP A 60 3.21 -8.27 -14.20
C ASP A 60 2.61 -7.24 -15.19
N PRO A 61 1.50 -7.56 -15.90
CA PRO A 61 0.86 -6.63 -16.82
C PRO A 61 0.43 -5.29 -16.21
N THR A 62 0.29 -5.24 -14.88
CA THR A 62 -0.08 -4.04 -14.13
C THR A 62 1.15 -3.24 -13.66
N GLY A 63 2.37 -3.68 -13.96
CA GLY A 63 3.59 -3.01 -13.52
C GLY A 63 4.00 -3.32 -12.08
N LEU A 64 3.48 -4.39 -11.48
CA LEU A 64 3.88 -4.83 -10.14
C LEU A 64 4.90 -5.95 -10.20
N ALA A 65 5.83 -5.93 -9.26
CA ALA A 65 6.63 -7.10 -8.90
C ALA A 65 6.70 -7.20 -7.37
N LEU A 66 6.59 -8.41 -6.83
CA LEU A 66 6.87 -8.71 -5.45
C LEU A 66 8.32 -9.21 -5.35
N VAL A 67 9.10 -8.56 -4.49
CA VAL A 67 10.43 -9.01 -4.10
C VAL A 67 10.36 -9.48 -2.65
N GLU A 68 10.85 -10.66 -2.38
CA GLU A 68 10.87 -11.27 -1.05
C GLU A 68 12.32 -11.52 -0.61
N ASP A 69 12.52 -11.88 0.65
CA ASP A 69 13.84 -12.19 1.23
C ASP A 69 14.86 -11.05 1.08
N LEU A 70 14.38 -9.80 1.15
CA LEU A 70 15.22 -8.63 1.08
C LEU A 70 16.18 -8.55 2.30
N PRO A 71 17.48 -8.29 2.07
CA PRO A 71 18.42 -8.07 3.16
C PRO A 71 18.16 -6.72 3.84
N THR A 72 18.48 -6.60 5.12
CA THR A 72 18.52 -5.31 5.82
C THR A 72 19.67 -4.43 5.29
N GLY A 73 19.51 -3.12 5.37
CA GLY A 73 20.49 -2.13 4.90
C GLY A 73 20.07 -1.50 3.57
N THR A 74 21.06 -1.07 2.78
CA THR A 74 20.80 -0.47 1.47
C THR A 74 20.50 -1.55 0.44
N VAL A 75 19.27 -1.58 -0.05
CA VAL A 75 18.85 -2.45 -1.15
C VAL A 75 18.86 -1.63 -2.44
N THR A 76 19.63 -2.09 -3.42
CA THR A 76 19.65 -1.52 -4.77
C THR A 76 18.77 -2.34 -5.70
N LEU A 77 17.87 -1.67 -6.42
CA LEU A 77 17.14 -2.19 -7.56
C LEU A 77 17.91 -1.85 -8.83
N ASP A 78 18.30 -2.86 -9.59
CA ASP A 78 19.03 -2.74 -10.86
C ASP A 78 18.15 -3.15 -12.04
N PHE A 79 17.83 -2.19 -12.91
CA PHE A 79 16.96 -2.34 -14.08
C PHE A 79 17.72 -2.54 -15.40
N ASN A 80 19.06 -2.47 -15.37
CA ASN A 80 19.98 -2.59 -16.50
C ASN A 80 19.47 -2.03 -17.86
N PRO A 81 19.80 -0.78 -18.24
CA PRO A 81 20.60 0.18 -17.47
C PRO A 81 19.76 0.91 -16.42
N GLY A 82 20.42 1.38 -15.35
CA GLY A 82 19.84 2.25 -14.34
C GLY A 82 19.57 1.55 -13.01
N THR A 83 19.74 2.30 -11.93
CA THR A 83 19.58 1.79 -10.57
C THR A 83 18.86 2.79 -9.67
N THR A 84 18.24 2.29 -8.62
CA THR A 84 17.78 3.10 -7.50
C THR A 84 17.92 2.31 -6.21
N SER A 85 18.03 2.98 -5.06
CA SER A 85 18.21 2.28 -3.79
C SER A 85 17.25 2.79 -2.73
N PHE A 86 16.93 1.92 -1.78
CA PHE A 86 16.17 2.27 -0.58
C PHE A 86 16.75 1.59 0.64
N GLN A 87 16.35 2.07 1.82
CA GLN A 87 16.79 1.50 3.10
C GLN A 87 15.75 0.52 3.63
N VAL A 88 16.18 -0.72 3.83
CA VAL A 88 15.47 -1.72 4.61
C VAL A 88 15.96 -1.64 6.04
N VAL A 89 15.11 -1.16 6.94
CA VAL A 89 15.49 -0.82 8.33
C VAL A 89 15.50 -2.06 9.23
N GLN A 90 14.53 -2.96 9.07
CA GLN A 90 14.37 -4.16 9.88
C GLN A 90 13.86 -5.31 9.02
N GLU A 91 14.19 -6.53 9.44
CA GLU A 91 13.63 -7.74 8.84
C GLU A 91 12.11 -7.80 9.00
N LYS A 92 11.45 -8.57 8.12
CA LYS A 92 10.00 -8.88 8.16
C LYS A 92 9.08 -7.69 7.90
N GLU A 93 9.64 -6.57 7.46
CA GLU A 93 8.88 -5.40 7.05
C GLU A 93 8.43 -5.49 5.60
N LEU A 94 7.37 -4.76 5.28
CA LEU A 94 6.91 -4.56 3.91
C LEU A 94 7.23 -3.13 3.47
N TYR A 95 7.56 -2.98 2.19
CA TYR A 95 7.78 -1.70 1.53
C TYR A 95 6.95 -1.59 0.25
N ASP A 96 6.40 -0.41 -0.03
CA ASP A 96 6.02 -0.05 -1.41
C ASP A 96 7.11 0.84 -2.01
N VAL A 97 7.67 0.42 -3.14
CA VAL A 97 8.70 1.17 -3.87
C VAL A 97 8.13 1.56 -5.22
N VAL A 98 7.91 2.86 -5.44
CA VAL A 98 7.25 3.36 -6.65
C VAL A 98 8.26 4.08 -7.53
N VAL A 99 8.49 3.57 -8.74
CA VAL A 99 9.56 4.03 -9.62
C VAL A 99 9.05 4.35 -11.03
N ALA A 100 9.62 5.39 -11.61
CA ALA A 100 9.63 5.61 -13.04
C ALA A 100 10.89 4.97 -13.62
N TYR A 101 10.73 4.11 -14.62
CA TYR A 101 11.82 3.58 -15.42
C TYR A 101 11.65 3.99 -16.87
N ARG A 102 12.54 4.85 -17.36
CA ARG A 102 12.44 5.43 -18.70
C ARG A 102 13.83 5.66 -19.26
N ASP A 103 14.03 5.25 -20.52
CA ASP A 103 15.24 5.55 -21.29
C ASP A 103 16.54 5.20 -20.52
N GLY A 104 16.54 4.08 -19.79
CA GLY A 104 17.69 3.62 -19.00
C GLY A 104 17.93 4.36 -17.69
N THR A 105 16.99 5.21 -17.26
CA THR A 105 17.03 5.95 -16.01
C THR A 105 15.91 5.48 -15.09
N VAL A 106 16.25 5.27 -13.82
CA VAL A 106 15.29 4.88 -12.76
C VAL A 106 15.19 6.02 -11.76
N GLN A 107 13.97 6.46 -11.45
CA GLN A 107 13.70 7.50 -10.45
C GLN A 107 12.55 7.08 -9.53
N GLN A 108 12.73 7.25 -8.21
CA GLN A 108 11.63 7.08 -7.25
C GLN A 108 10.63 8.24 -7.38
N ILE A 109 9.35 7.91 -7.51
CA ILE A 109 8.25 8.89 -7.63
C ILE A 109 7.85 9.43 -6.26
N ILE A 110 7.88 8.56 -5.25
CA ILE A 110 7.71 8.90 -3.83
C ILE A 110 8.80 8.18 -3.03
N PRO A 111 9.15 8.69 -1.83
CA PRO A 111 9.91 7.90 -0.87
C PRO A 111 9.20 6.56 -0.61
N PRO A 112 9.95 5.44 -0.46
CA PRO A 112 9.37 4.14 -0.18
C PRO A 112 8.43 4.18 1.03
N VAL A 113 7.22 3.65 0.86
CA VAL A 113 6.25 3.57 1.96
C VAL A 113 6.60 2.35 2.79
N ARG A 114 7.11 2.58 4.01
CA ARG A 114 7.49 1.52 4.95
C ARG A 114 6.30 1.09 5.80
N TYR A 115 6.11 -0.21 5.95
CA TYR A 115 5.15 -0.86 6.86
C TYR A 115 5.94 -1.65 7.91
N PRO A 116 6.27 -1.03 9.05
CA PRO A 116 7.11 -1.65 10.06
C PRO A 116 6.37 -2.74 10.82
N ILE A 117 7.13 -3.66 11.42
CA ILE A 117 6.62 -4.65 12.38
C ILE A 117 7.18 -4.46 13.80
N GLY A 118 8.25 -3.68 13.98
CA GLY A 118 8.91 -3.46 15.27
C GLY A 118 8.15 -2.59 16.29
N GLY A 119 6.85 -2.33 16.08
CA GLY A 119 6.00 -1.55 16.98
C GLY A 119 5.03 -2.42 17.79
N THR A 120 4.09 -1.77 18.49
CA THR A 120 2.97 -2.49 19.12
C THR A 120 2.04 -3.00 18.03
N VAL A 121 2.09 -4.31 17.75
CA VAL A 121 1.19 -4.98 16.83
C VAL A 121 -0.06 -5.43 17.58
N VAL A 122 -1.22 -5.03 17.10
CA VAL A 122 -2.54 -5.43 17.61
C VAL A 122 -3.29 -6.09 16.46
N GLU A 123 -3.51 -7.40 16.59
CA GLU A 123 -4.42 -8.13 15.71
C GLU A 123 -5.85 -7.85 16.16
N VAL A 124 -6.73 -7.53 15.22
CA VAL A 124 -8.13 -7.20 15.47
C VAL A 124 -9.00 -8.10 14.62
N ALA A 125 -9.91 -8.84 15.23
CA ALA A 125 -10.85 -9.71 14.55
C ALA A 125 -12.21 -9.00 14.36
N PRO A 126 -13.06 -9.45 13.40
CA PRO A 126 -14.41 -8.93 13.28
C PRO A 126 -15.19 -9.03 14.60
N GLY A 127 -15.78 -7.91 15.01
CA GLY A 127 -16.47 -7.77 16.31
C GLY A 127 -15.63 -7.11 17.40
N ASP A 128 -14.30 -7.02 17.24
CA ASP A 128 -13.43 -6.25 18.10
C ASP A 128 -13.48 -4.74 17.75
N ASP A 129 -13.09 -3.91 18.72
CA ASP A 129 -13.08 -2.45 18.57
C ASP A 129 -11.75 -1.95 18.00
N ILE A 130 -11.75 -1.59 16.70
CA ILE A 130 -10.58 -0.96 16.04
C ILE A 130 -10.18 0.35 16.75
N ALA A 131 -11.15 1.15 17.22
CA ALA A 131 -10.87 2.46 17.80
C ALA A 131 -10.04 2.34 19.09
N ARG A 132 -10.25 1.28 19.86
CA ARG A 132 -9.42 0.96 21.02
C ARG A 132 -7.96 0.70 20.64
N ALA A 133 -7.71 -0.06 19.57
CA ALA A 133 -6.36 -0.32 19.09
C ALA A 133 -5.71 0.96 18.51
N ALA A 134 -6.50 1.82 17.85
CA ALA A 134 -6.05 3.07 17.25
C ALA A 134 -5.85 4.24 18.23
N ALA A 135 -6.00 4.00 19.54
CA ALA A 135 -5.93 5.05 20.56
C ALA A 135 -4.49 5.54 20.88
N SER A 136 -3.46 4.80 20.46
CA SER A 136 -2.05 5.10 20.76
C SER A 136 -1.24 5.37 19.50
N ASP A 137 -0.25 6.27 19.63
CA ASP A 137 0.64 6.60 18.53
C ASP A 137 1.48 5.39 18.12
N ASN A 138 1.78 5.30 16.82
CA ASN A 138 2.62 4.26 16.22
C ASN A 138 2.11 2.82 16.43
N THR A 139 0.84 2.62 16.78
CA THR A 139 0.23 1.28 16.81
C THR A 139 0.13 0.73 15.40
N ILE A 140 0.47 -0.55 15.25
CA ILE A 140 0.26 -1.34 14.03
C ILE A 140 -0.97 -2.21 14.26
N ILE A 141 -2.01 -1.99 13.47
CA ILE A 141 -3.27 -2.70 13.54
C ILE A 141 -3.34 -3.64 12.36
N VAL A 142 -3.43 -4.94 12.61
CA VAL A 142 -3.61 -5.96 11.58
C VAL A 142 -5.04 -6.47 11.66
N LEU A 143 -5.83 -6.19 10.61
CA LEU A 143 -7.21 -6.62 10.54
C LEU A 143 -7.29 -8.01 9.91
N ALA A 144 -7.95 -8.94 10.59
CA ALA A 144 -8.33 -10.21 9.98
C ALA A 144 -9.36 -9.99 8.85
N PRO A 145 -9.54 -10.96 7.91
CA PRO A 145 -10.64 -10.93 6.95
C PRO A 145 -12.00 -10.78 7.65
N GLY A 146 -12.89 -9.95 7.09
CA GLY A 146 -14.24 -9.75 7.59
C GLY A 146 -14.66 -8.29 7.68
N THR A 147 -15.77 -8.05 8.38
CA THR A 147 -16.45 -6.75 8.43
C THR A 147 -16.37 -6.12 9.82
N TYR A 148 -16.07 -4.83 9.85
CA TYR A 148 -15.92 -3.99 11.04
C TYR A 148 -16.93 -2.85 10.97
N PRO A 149 -18.08 -2.96 11.66
CA PRO A 149 -19.14 -1.98 11.56
C PRO A 149 -18.81 -0.67 12.28
N GLY A 150 -19.29 0.44 11.73
CA GLY A 150 -19.23 1.75 12.37
C GLY A 150 -18.15 2.67 11.81
N ASN A 151 -18.20 3.92 12.26
CA ASN A 151 -17.21 4.92 11.87
C ASN A 151 -15.93 4.76 12.69
N LEU A 152 -14.79 5.01 12.06
CA LEU A 152 -13.48 5.00 12.68
C LEU A 152 -12.87 6.41 12.65
N GLU A 153 -12.28 6.83 13.77
CA GLU A 153 -11.56 8.09 13.88
C GLU A 153 -10.13 7.86 14.37
N LEU A 154 -9.15 8.22 13.54
CA LEU A 154 -7.73 8.07 13.83
C LEU A 154 -7.18 9.40 14.36
N ARG A 155 -7.20 9.57 15.68
CA ARG A 155 -6.63 10.75 16.35
C ARG A 155 -5.14 10.63 16.62
N ALA A 156 -4.68 9.42 16.94
CA ALA A 156 -3.27 9.12 17.15
C ALA A 156 -2.48 9.26 15.84
N ALA A 157 -1.19 9.58 15.98
CA ALA A 157 -0.26 9.75 14.88
C ALA A 157 0.50 8.45 14.59
N GLY A 158 0.92 8.28 13.35
CA GLY A 158 1.75 7.15 12.93
C GLY A 158 1.07 5.77 12.99
N VAL A 159 -0.25 5.71 13.22
CA VAL A 159 -1.04 4.47 13.20
C VAL A 159 -0.96 3.86 11.81
N LEU A 160 -0.67 2.56 11.76
CA LEU A 160 -0.73 1.74 10.56
C LEU A 160 -1.94 0.81 10.67
N ILE A 161 -2.86 0.85 9.70
CA ILE A 161 -3.88 -0.18 9.52
C ILE A 161 -3.50 -1.03 8.31
N PHE A 162 -3.35 -2.33 8.55
CA PHE A 162 -3.03 -3.33 7.56
C PHE A 162 -4.21 -4.28 7.44
N GLY A 163 -4.94 -4.20 6.32
CA GLY A 163 -6.04 -5.09 6.02
C GLY A 163 -5.57 -6.41 5.42
N ALA A 164 -6.31 -7.49 5.68
CA ALA A 164 -6.16 -8.72 4.92
C ALA A 164 -6.50 -8.46 3.45
N TRP A 165 -5.72 -9.05 2.54
CA TRP A 165 -5.81 -8.80 1.10
C TRP A 165 -5.51 -10.08 0.31
N SER A 166 -6.25 -10.32 -0.77
CA SER A 166 -5.96 -11.38 -1.74
C SER A 166 -5.70 -10.81 -3.13
N ALA A 167 -4.88 -11.51 -3.92
CA ALA A 167 -4.59 -11.12 -5.30
C ALA A 167 -5.81 -11.21 -6.22
N GLU A 168 -6.76 -12.08 -5.88
CA GLU A 168 -7.97 -12.34 -6.66
C GLU A 168 -9.11 -11.38 -6.31
N ASP A 169 -9.37 -11.18 -5.01
CA ASP A 169 -10.54 -10.43 -4.53
C ASP A 169 -10.20 -9.01 -4.06
N GLY A 170 -8.92 -8.72 -3.84
CA GLY A 170 -8.45 -7.46 -3.27
C GLY A 170 -8.63 -7.41 -1.75
N PRO A 171 -9.02 -6.25 -1.17
CA PRO A 171 -9.21 -6.11 0.26
C PRO A 171 -10.29 -7.04 0.83
N LEU A 172 -9.91 -7.82 1.85
CA LEU A 172 -10.77 -8.76 2.57
C LEU A 172 -11.25 -8.21 3.93
N SER A 173 -10.62 -7.14 4.43
CA SER A 173 -11.05 -6.43 5.65
C SER A 173 -11.86 -5.19 5.28
N THR A 174 -13.13 -5.15 5.67
CA THR A 174 -14.08 -4.08 5.34
C THR A 174 -14.48 -3.26 6.56
N ILE A 175 -14.19 -1.96 6.54
CA ILE A 175 -14.74 -0.98 7.48
C ILE A 175 -16.08 -0.49 6.93
N GLU A 176 -17.16 -0.88 7.61
CA GLU A 176 -18.55 -0.51 7.28
C GLU A 176 -18.93 0.84 7.90
N GLY A 177 -18.27 1.89 7.43
CA GLY A 177 -18.52 3.25 7.85
C GLY A 177 -17.54 4.24 7.25
N ASN A 178 -17.58 5.47 7.77
CA ASN A 178 -16.63 6.51 7.42
C ASN A 178 -15.34 6.34 8.22
N VAL A 179 -14.21 6.71 7.62
CA VAL A 179 -12.92 6.80 8.30
C VAL A 179 -12.49 8.26 8.31
N THR A 180 -12.22 8.81 9.49
CA THR A 180 -11.71 10.17 9.65
C THR A 180 -10.30 10.13 10.23
N VAL A 181 -9.34 10.76 9.56
CA VAL A 181 -7.94 10.77 9.96
C VAL A 181 -7.55 12.18 10.41
N LEU A 182 -7.20 12.33 11.68
CA LEU A 182 -6.85 13.59 12.32
C LEU A 182 -5.38 13.63 12.77
N GLY A 183 -4.81 12.47 13.12
CA GLY A 183 -3.38 12.34 13.43
C GLY A 183 -2.50 12.23 12.18
N GLY A 184 -1.31 12.81 12.23
CA GLY A 184 -0.36 12.82 11.11
C GLY A 184 0.41 11.50 10.95
N GLY A 185 0.91 11.23 9.73
CA GLY A 185 1.77 10.07 9.46
C GLY A 185 1.04 8.71 9.44
N ASN A 186 -0.29 8.73 9.45
CA ASN A 186 -1.11 7.52 9.42
C ASN A 186 -1.00 6.82 8.07
N ARG A 187 -1.05 5.49 8.11
CA ARG A 187 -0.91 4.62 6.94
C ARG A 187 -2.06 3.61 6.90
N MET A 188 -2.61 3.37 5.72
CA MET A 188 -3.60 2.33 5.49
C MET A 188 -3.22 1.53 4.25
N ARG A 189 -3.25 0.20 4.35
CA ARG A 189 -3.01 -0.69 3.22
C ARG A 189 -4.01 -1.82 3.18
N GLY A 190 -4.52 -2.15 2.00
CA GLY A 190 -5.28 -3.38 1.79
C GLY A 190 -6.63 -3.41 2.50
N VAL A 191 -7.23 -2.25 2.76
CA VAL A 191 -8.53 -2.14 3.45
C VAL A 191 -9.63 -1.73 2.48
N LYS A 192 -10.85 -2.19 2.75
CA LYS A 192 -12.06 -1.66 2.11
C LYS A 192 -12.78 -0.71 3.07
N ILE A 193 -13.13 0.48 2.59
CA ILE A 193 -13.91 1.48 3.33
C ILE A 193 -15.20 1.73 2.54
N ASN A 194 -16.34 1.26 3.07
CA ASN A 194 -17.64 1.43 2.41
C ASN A 194 -18.17 2.87 2.51
N GLY A 195 -17.68 3.65 3.47
CA GLY A 195 -17.99 5.06 3.61
C GLY A 195 -16.93 5.99 3.02
N ARG A 196 -16.95 7.24 3.47
CA ARG A 196 -15.99 8.26 3.06
C ARG A 196 -14.72 8.19 3.92
N LEU A 197 -13.56 8.26 3.26
CA LEU A 197 -12.29 8.61 3.90
C LEU A 197 -12.12 10.13 3.96
N THR A 198 -12.05 10.71 5.15
CA THR A 198 -11.79 12.14 5.35
C THR A 198 -10.46 12.32 6.07
N SER A 199 -9.62 13.24 5.61
CA SER A 199 -8.37 13.56 6.31
C SER A 199 -8.00 15.04 6.15
N ASN A 200 -7.67 15.69 7.25
CA ASN A 200 -6.95 16.98 7.27
C ASN A 200 -5.51 16.81 7.80
N ALA A 201 -5.08 15.58 8.04
CA ALA A 201 -3.79 15.27 8.62
C ALA A 201 -2.69 15.19 7.57
N ASN A 202 -1.48 15.63 7.95
CA ASN A 202 -0.32 15.55 7.07
C ASN A 202 0.26 14.14 7.02
N ASN A 203 0.96 13.82 5.93
CA ASN A 203 1.70 12.58 5.71
C ASN A 203 0.81 11.32 5.76
N LEU A 204 -0.45 11.43 5.34
CA LEU A 204 -1.33 10.28 5.15
C LEU A 204 -0.88 9.48 3.92
N SER A 205 -0.65 8.18 4.08
CA SER A 205 -0.47 7.25 2.96
C SER A 205 -1.58 6.22 2.92
N VAL A 206 -2.17 6.00 1.75
CA VAL A 206 -3.15 4.93 1.54
C VAL A 206 -2.82 4.15 0.28
N SER A 207 -2.76 2.84 0.40
CA SER A 207 -2.33 1.98 -0.71
C SER A 207 -3.18 0.72 -0.86
N PHE A 208 -3.36 0.27 -2.11
CA PHE A 208 -4.04 -0.99 -2.47
C PHE A 208 -5.39 -1.18 -1.76
N SER A 209 -6.14 -0.09 -1.58
CA SER A 209 -7.39 -0.06 -0.82
C SER A 209 -8.59 0.26 -1.71
N ASP A 210 -9.75 -0.25 -1.32
CA ASP A 210 -11.05 0.11 -1.92
C ASP A 210 -11.72 1.15 -1.05
N ILE A 211 -12.12 2.29 -1.60
CA ILE A 211 -12.65 3.41 -0.82
C ILE A 211 -13.88 3.95 -1.53
N ALA A 212 -15.03 4.07 -0.86
CA ALA A 212 -16.23 4.55 -1.54
C ALA A 212 -16.09 5.99 -2.06
N SER A 213 -15.56 6.90 -1.24
CA SER A 213 -15.18 8.26 -1.63
C SER A 213 -14.12 8.83 -0.70
N ALA A 214 -13.41 9.89 -1.11
CA ALA A 214 -12.41 10.52 -0.25
C ALA A 214 -12.40 12.05 -0.31
N THR A 215 -12.05 12.69 0.80
CA THR A 215 -11.76 14.12 0.91
C THR A 215 -10.51 14.30 1.76
N ILE A 216 -9.38 14.64 1.15
CA ILE A 216 -8.07 14.68 1.82
C ILE A 216 -7.41 16.04 1.59
N THR A 217 -7.36 16.87 2.63
CA THR A 217 -6.85 18.26 2.57
C THR A 217 -5.48 18.45 3.21
N GLY A 218 -4.94 17.42 3.89
CA GLY A 218 -3.59 17.47 4.47
C GLY A 218 -2.48 17.48 3.43
N ASN A 219 -1.26 17.84 3.84
CA ASN A 219 -0.06 17.85 2.99
C ASN A 219 0.75 16.56 3.09
N GLY A 220 1.60 16.27 2.12
CA GLY A 220 2.50 15.10 2.10
C GLY A 220 1.75 13.79 1.87
N VAL A 221 0.63 13.84 1.16
CA VAL A 221 -0.26 12.69 0.96
C VAL A 221 0.28 11.80 -0.16
N SER A 222 0.26 10.49 0.04
CA SER A 222 0.52 9.50 -1.03
C SER A 222 -0.65 8.54 -1.19
N LEU A 223 -1.27 8.54 -2.36
CA LEU A 223 -2.31 7.57 -2.71
C LEU A 223 -1.78 6.65 -3.81
N LEU A 224 -1.68 5.35 -3.51
CA LEU A 224 -1.07 4.36 -4.38
C LEU A 224 -2.02 3.22 -4.71
N ARG A 225 -2.39 3.06 -5.98
CA ARG A 225 -3.20 1.94 -6.48
C ARG A 225 -4.52 1.71 -5.71
N ASN A 226 -5.15 2.78 -5.24
CA ASN A 226 -6.47 2.67 -4.62
C ASN A 226 -7.57 2.65 -5.68
N ARG A 227 -8.73 2.09 -5.34
CA ARG A 227 -9.93 2.14 -6.18
C ARG A 227 -11.02 2.92 -5.47
N PHE A 228 -11.48 4.00 -6.09
CA PHE A 228 -12.62 4.79 -5.62
C PHE A 228 -13.92 4.26 -6.24
N THR A 229 -14.79 3.66 -5.41
CA THR A 229 -15.85 2.75 -5.91
C THR A 229 -17.24 3.39 -6.05
N ALA A 230 -17.55 4.46 -5.32
CA ALA A 230 -18.90 5.03 -5.27
C ALA A 230 -18.94 6.56 -5.41
N GLY A 231 -17.81 7.21 -5.66
CA GLY A 231 -17.70 8.66 -5.76
C GLY A 231 -16.29 9.12 -6.10
N GLN A 232 -16.13 10.43 -6.24
CA GLN A 232 -14.83 11.04 -6.54
C GLN A 232 -13.96 11.15 -5.27
N ALA A 233 -12.65 11.08 -5.46
CA ALA A 233 -11.68 11.52 -4.47
C ALA A 233 -11.33 12.99 -4.73
N THR A 234 -11.49 13.84 -3.72
CA THR A 234 -11.04 15.24 -3.77
C THR A 234 -9.79 15.38 -2.91
N VAL A 235 -8.65 15.64 -3.55
CA VAL A 235 -7.36 15.79 -2.87
C VAL A 235 -6.74 17.15 -3.22
N PRO A 236 -7.19 18.27 -2.63
CA PRO A 236 -6.67 19.61 -2.93
C PRO A 236 -5.30 19.90 -2.30
N SER A 237 -4.57 18.86 -1.91
CA SER A 237 -3.28 18.95 -1.23
C SER A 237 -2.21 19.55 -2.14
N SER A 238 -1.42 20.48 -1.62
CA SER A 238 -0.42 21.22 -2.41
C SER A 238 0.80 20.39 -2.84
N ASN A 239 0.97 19.20 -2.26
CA ASN A 239 2.09 18.31 -2.53
C ASN A 239 1.68 16.81 -2.47
N ALA A 240 0.44 16.49 -2.86
CA ALA A 240 0.00 15.10 -2.94
C ALA A 240 0.57 14.37 -4.16
N VAL A 241 1.02 13.14 -3.94
CA VAL A 241 1.43 12.25 -5.03
C VAL A 241 0.39 11.14 -5.18
N LEU A 242 -0.29 11.17 -6.33
CA LEU A 242 -1.38 10.26 -6.69
C LEU A 242 -0.92 9.38 -7.84
N VAL A 243 -0.79 8.08 -7.60
CA VAL A 243 -0.25 7.13 -8.55
C VAL A 243 -1.11 5.87 -8.66
N ASP A 244 -1.46 5.51 -9.88
CA ASP A 244 -2.20 4.32 -10.28
C ASP A 244 -3.58 4.14 -9.60
N ASN A 245 -4.15 5.22 -9.07
CA ASN A 245 -5.48 5.15 -8.47
C ASN A 245 -6.55 5.08 -9.57
N MET A 246 -7.59 4.27 -9.35
CA MET A 246 -8.77 4.22 -10.21
C MET A 246 -9.90 5.04 -9.58
N GLY A 247 -10.67 5.76 -10.40
CA GLY A 247 -11.79 6.59 -9.91
C GLY A 247 -11.36 7.94 -9.31
N ILE A 248 -10.10 8.34 -9.51
CA ILE A 248 -9.69 9.75 -9.44
C ILE A 248 -9.91 10.34 -10.85
N PRO A 249 -10.54 11.52 -10.99
CA PRO A 249 -10.71 12.19 -12.29
C PRO A 249 -9.40 12.33 -13.06
#